data_AF-A0A2N0ZXA5-F1
#
_entry.id   AF-A0A2N0ZXA5-F1
#
_cell.length_a   1.000
_cell.length_b   1.000
_cell.length_c   1.000
_cell.angle_alpha   90.00
_cell.angle_beta   90.00
_cell.angle_gamma   90.00
#
_symmetry.space_group_name_H-M   'P 1'
#
loop_
_entity.id
_entity.type
_entity.pdbx_description
1 polymer ?
#
loop_
_entity_poly.entity_id
_entity_poly.type
_entity_poly.pdbx_seq_one_letter_code
_entity_poly.pdbx_strand_id
1 'polypeptide(L)'
;FNRIYEEAKKEAEKGNANPTKEVIIKYAFEAEEYTDVISLVEEGIEVPRKIDNQQMLYHILSSLYLGIDVNAEYEIAINKQNFFRKSSCNPLYLAYLILRNIKALKTHLLEKEDLHSIGDWGLYQEAEEYLSHDDLLNHYMHDPLVGTLKSLKDKWDLHVINIEIEKLKSIEDPLSESEKTMLASYLINASRYDEATSLLRELEPSMSVTNMLAVNYENQGEFDTALTNYKSAIDSMKFSGELNNVIISNYLSCLNRSEHSISDSLYNEYIDNFNESIAGYFRYTLTTSQNGNSLFKYYPFNQFTLDAIVNGYCYLASSEQLNDPIELPYDSLSADKDNLFLRPNFRLASFSNNENSMLMWSHYAENHTGLMVEYCFEGELPDGVGIDKVSYSHTTKRYKEKEHYFFNQYMLTKNKDWSYEKEVRLFAYKMDKIYYEKANYPCKKDDKANAYIKSITVGYKFPKSTIKLIQGIISGLNESLDNNLSKIELRRAKLSEKNFFELEYEVIN
;
A
#
# COMPACT_ATOMS: atom_id res chain seq x y z
N PHE A 1 -20.17 23.67 -13.02
CA PHE A 1 -19.35 24.50 -13.92
C PHE A 1 -20.18 25.11 -15.06
N ASN A 2 -21.12 24.40 -15.68
CA ASN A 2 -21.91 24.90 -16.82
C ASN A 2 -22.63 26.23 -16.55
N ARG A 3 -23.23 26.41 -15.37
CA ARG A 3 -23.83 27.70 -14.99
C ARG A 3 -22.82 28.86 -14.96
N ILE A 4 -21.60 28.60 -14.47
CA ILE A 4 -20.53 29.60 -14.40
C ILE A 4 -20.05 29.94 -15.81
N TYR A 5 -19.92 28.93 -16.67
CA TYR A 5 -19.56 29.10 -18.07
C TYR A 5 -20.60 29.94 -18.83
N GLU A 6 -21.89 29.60 -18.69
CA GLU A 6 -23.00 30.34 -19.29
C GLU A 6 -23.09 31.80 -18.80
N GLU A 7 -22.85 32.04 -17.50
CA GLU A 7 -22.77 33.40 -16.96
C GLU A 7 -21.55 34.15 -17.53
N ALA A 8 -20.40 33.48 -17.68
CA ALA A 8 -19.20 34.07 -18.27
C ALA A 8 -19.39 34.45 -19.75
N LYS A 9 -20.09 33.62 -20.54
CA LYS A 9 -20.44 33.93 -21.94
C LYS A 9 -21.29 35.20 -22.01
N LYS A 10 -22.34 35.28 -21.19
CA LYS A 10 -23.23 36.46 -21.12
C LYS A 10 -22.51 37.74 -20.69
N GLU A 11 -21.56 37.65 -19.77
CA GLU A 11 -20.75 38.80 -19.37
C GLU A 11 -19.77 39.24 -20.46
N ALA A 12 -19.17 38.29 -21.20
CA ALA A 12 -18.29 38.59 -22.32
C ALA A 12 -19.03 39.31 -23.47
N GLU A 13 -20.28 38.94 -23.73
CA GLU A 13 -21.15 39.60 -24.73
C GLU A 13 -21.42 41.09 -24.41
N LYS A 14 -21.28 41.51 -23.15
CA LYS A 14 -21.43 42.92 -22.75
C LYS A 14 -20.23 43.79 -23.15
N GLY A 15 -19.17 43.19 -23.72
CA GLY A 15 -17.99 43.90 -24.21
C GLY A 15 -17.06 44.46 -23.12
N ASN A 16 -17.22 44.00 -21.88
CA ASN A 16 -16.35 44.39 -20.77
C ASN A 16 -14.99 43.68 -20.84
N ALA A 17 -13.97 44.25 -20.21
CA ALA A 17 -12.62 43.67 -20.18
C ALA A 17 -12.52 42.32 -19.42
N ASN A 18 -13.54 41.96 -18.65
CA ASN A 18 -13.67 40.71 -17.92
C ASN A 18 -15.05 40.08 -18.19
N PRO A 19 -15.14 38.73 -18.27
CA PRO A 19 -14.06 37.76 -18.11
C PRO A 19 -13.09 37.74 -19.31
N THR A 20 -11.80 37.51 -19.06
CA THR A 20 -10.80 37.39 -20.14
C THR A 20 -11.01 36.11 -20.94
N LYS A 21 -10.49 36.05 -22.18
CA LYS A 21 -10.54 34.86 -23.04
C LYS A 21 -10.00 33.60 -22.33
N GLU A 22 -8.89 33.75 -21.58
CA GLU A 22 -8.29 32.67 -20.77
C GLU A 22 -9.26 32.14 -19.70
N VAL A 23 -10.00 33.03 -19.04
CA VAL A 23 -11.01 32.65 -18.03
C VAL A 23 -12.19 31.92 -18.67
N ILE A 24 -12.63 32.37 -19.84
CA ILE A 24 -13.73 31.72 -20.58
C ILE A 24 -13.30 30.32 -21.04
N ILE A 25 -12.09 30.16 -21.60
CA ILE A 25 -11.53 28.85 -21.99
C ILE A 25 -11.47 27.90 -20.80
N LYS A 26 -10.97 28.39 -19.65
CA LYS A 26 -10.92 27.61 -18.41
C LYS A 26 -12.32 27.15 -17.99
N TYR A 27 -13.31 28.04 -17.97
CA TYR A 27 -14.68 27.70 -17.58
C TYR A 27 -15.37 26.76 -18.58
N ALA A 28 -15.11 26.91 -19.88
CA ALA A 28 -15.58 25.97 -20.90
C ALA A 28 -15.02 24.56 -20.64
N PHE A 29 -13.72 24.48 -20.35
CA PHE A 29 -13.06 23.22 -20.05
C PHE A 29 -13.59 22.57 -18.76
N GLU A 30 -13.73 23.35 -17.68
CA GLU A 30 -14.30 22.89 -16.41
C GLU A 30 -15.78 22.47 -16.56
N ALA A 31 -16.49 23.01 -17.54
CA ALA A 31 -17.86 22.64 -17.90
C ALA A 31 -17.95 21.44 -18.87
N GLU A 32 -16.82 20.85 -19.24
CA GLU A 32 -16.72 19.76 -20.22
C GLU A 32 -17.21 20.13 -21.64
N GLU A 33 -17.28 21.42 -21.96
CA GLU A 33 -17.64 21.95 -23.28
C GLU A 33 -16.39 21.98 -24.19
N TYR A 34 -15.81 20.81 -24.43
CA TYR A 34 -14.51 20.64 -25.11
C TYR A 34 -14.50 21.21 -26.55
N THR A 35 -15.62 21.14 -27.26
CA THR A 35 -15.76 21.72 -28.61
C THR A 35 -15.67 23.25 -28.57
N ASP A 36 -16.28 23.88 -27.55
CA ASP A 36 -16.21 25.32 -27.33
C ASP A 36 -14.79 25.73 -26.96
N VAL A 37 -14.07 24.94 -26.14
CA VAL A 37 -12.65 25.18 -25.83
C VAL A 37 -11.80 25.25 -27.09
N ILE A 38 -11.91 24.25 -27.97
CA ILE A 38 -11.16 24.18 -29.22
C ILE A 38 -11.44 25.43 -30.07
N SER A 39 -12.72 25.73 -30.28
CA SER A 39 -13.16 26.87 -31.08
C SER A 39 -12.64 28.18 -30.49
N LEU A 40 -12.75 28.36 -29.17
CA LEU A 40 -12.25 29.55 -28.49
C LEU A 40 -10.75 29.70 -28.62
N VAL A 41 -9.94 28.64 -28.49
CA VAL A 41 -8.49 28.74 -28.65
C VAL A 41 -8.13 29.14 -30.09
N GLU A 42 -8.85 28.61 -31.08
CA GLU A 42 -8.62 28.84 -32.51
C GLU A 42 -9.21 30.17 -33.03
N GLU A 43 -10.24 30.72 -32.39
CA GLU A 43 -10.90 31.99 -32.77
C GLU A 43 -10.01 33.23 -32.51
N GLY A 44 -9.90 34.12 -33.51
CA GLY A 44 -9.31 35.46 -33.35
C GLY A 44 -7.81 35.61 -33.66
N ILE A 45 -7.27 34.82 -34.59
CA ILE A 45 -5.91 35.01 -35.14
C ILE A 45 -5.89 36.20 -36.13
N GLU A 46 -6.23 37.42 -35.69
CA GLU A 46 -6.07 38.63 -36.51
C GLU A 46 -4.80 39.43 -36.15
N VAL A 47 -4.16 39.11 -35.02
CA VAL A 47 -2.87 39.68 -34.59
C VAL A 47 -2.09 38.58 -33.89
N PRO A 48 -0.78 38.36 -34.14
CA PRO A 48 -0.05 37.25 -33.53
C PRO A 48 0.22 37.54 -32.05
N ARG A 49 -0.79 37.36 -31.20
CA ARG A 49 -0.58 37.05 -29.80
C ARG A 49 -0.17 35.58 -29.74
N LYS A 50 1.02 35.35 -29.19
CA LYS A 50 1.57 34.02 -28.90
C LYS A 50 0.53 33.28 -28.04
N ILE A 51 -0.09 32.23 -28.56
CA ILE A 51 -0.93 31.33 -27.76
C ILE A 51 -0.07 30.85 -26.59
N ASP A 52 -0.57 31.01 -25.37
CA ASP A 52 0.16 30.60 -24.19
C ASP A 52 0.05 29.08 -23.97
N ASN A 53 0.93 28.55 -23.13
CA ASN A 53 0.99 27.12 -22.84
C ASN A 53 -0.30 26.57 -22.23
N GLN A 54 -1.02 27.37 -21.46
CA GLN A 54 -2.23 26.94 -20.77
C GLN A 54 -3.37 26.75 -21.78
N GLN A 55 -3.51 27.67 -22.74
CA GLN A 55 -4.46 27.57 -23.85
C GLN A 55 -4.14 26.36 -24.75
N MET A 56 -2.87 26.15 -25.07
CA MET A 56 -2.43 24.97 -25.83
C MET A 56 -2.75 23.67 -25.10
N LEU A 57 -2.52 23.61 -23.78
CA LEU A 57 -2.87 22.44 -22.96
C LEU A 57 -4.38 22.21 -22.91
N TYR A 58 -5.20 23.24 -22.73
CA TYR A 58 -6.66 23.10 -22.76
C TYR A 58 -7.16 22.58 -24.11
N HIS A 59 -6.58 23.06 -25.22
CA HIS A 59 -6.87 22.54 -26.56
C HIS A 59 -6.51 21.06 -26.68
N ILE A 60 -5.26 20.69 -26.36
CA ILE A 60 -4.79 19.29 -26.43
C ILE A 60 -5.65 18.36 -25.57
N LEU A 61 -5.92 18.75 -24.32
CA LEU A 61 -6.75 17.97 -23.39
C LEU A 61 -8.17 17.79 -23.94
N SER A 62 -8.77 18.85 -24.49
CA SER A 62 -10.10 18.80 -25.10
C SER A 62 -10.12 17.85 -26.30
N SER A 63 -9.11 17.90 -27.17
CA SER A 63 -8.95 16.95 -28.28
C SER A 63 -8.87 15.50 -27.79
N LEU A 64 -8.11 15.24 -26.73
CA LEU A 64 -7.96 13.90 -26.15
C LEU A 64 -9.28 13.39 -25.53
N TYR A 65 -10.02 14.24 -24.82
CA TYR A 65 -11.34 13.87 -24.28
C TYR A 65 -12.38 13.59 -25.38
N LEU A 66 -12.35 14.35 -26.48
CA LEU A 66 -13.20 14.13 -27.65
C LEU A 66 -12.77 12.94 -28.52
N GLY A 67 -11.59 12.37 -28.29
CA GLY A 67 -11.05 11.26 -29.07
C GLY A 67 -10.61 11.64 -30.49
N ILE A 68 -10.32 12.92 -30.72
CA ILE A 68 -9.82 13.43 -32.01
C ILE A 68 -8.29 13.59 -31.98
N ASP A 69 -7.71 13.95 -33.13
CA ASP A 69 -6.27 14.19 -33.22
C ASP A 69 -5.87 15.51 -32.54
N VAL A 70 -4.73 15.46 -31.86
CA VAL A 70 -4.14 16.62 -31.19
C VAL A 70 -3.44 17.49 -32.22
N ASN A 71 -3.43 18.81 -32.00
CA ASN A 71 -2.67 19.72 -32.85
C ASN A 71 -1.16 19.49 -32.68
N ALA A 72 -0.50 19.01 -33.74
CA ALA A 72 0.91 18.63 -33.72
C ALA A 72 1.85 19.80 -33.38
N GLU A 73 1.54 21.02 -33.83
CA GLU A 73 2.35 22.20 -33.49
C GLU A 73 2.26 22.52 -32.00
N TYR A 74 1.06 22.40 -31.43
CA TYR A 74 0.84 22.64 -30.00
C TYR A 74 1.56 21.59 -29.16
N GLU A 75 1.43 20.32 -29.50
CA GLU A 75 2.08 19.23 -28.80
C GLU A 75 3.62 19.34 -28.83
N ILE A 76 4.21 19.65 -29.99
CA ILE A 76 5.66 19.88 -30.12
C ILE A 76 6.12 21.03 -29.22
N ALA A 77 5.36 22.13 -29.18
CA ALA A 77 5.73 23.30 -28.39
C ALA A 77 5.56 23.07 -26.88
N ILE A 78 4.60 22.26 -26.45
CA ILE A 78 4.44 21.82 -25.06
C ILE A 78 5.57 20.87 -24.65
N ASN A 79 5.87 19.84 -25.45
CA ASN A 79 6.90 18.83 -25.11
C ASN A 79 8.34 19.41 -25.07
N LYS A 80 8.59 20.59 -25.67
CA LYS A 80 9.89 21.28 -25.60
C LYS A 80 10.14 22.00 -24.27
N GLN A 81 9.13 22.13 -23.41
CA GLN A 81 9.21 22.91 -22.18
C GLN A 81 9.41 22.03 -20.94
N ASN A 82 10.02 22.61 -19.90
CA ASN A 82 10.22 21.93 -18.62
C ASN A 82 9.22 22.46 -17.58
N PHE A 83 8.02 21.88 -17.55
CA PHE A 83 6.94 22.29 -16.64
C PHE A 83 7.15 21.87 -15.17
N PHE A 84 8.05 20.92 -14.90
CA PHE A 84 8.35 20.43 -13.54
C PHE A 84 9.09 21.44 -12.65
N ARG A 85 9.52 22.59 -13.19
CA ARG A 85 10.07 23.71 -12.40
C ARG A 85 8.96 24.72 -12.06
N LYS A 86 8.14 24.42 -11.03
CA LYS A 86 7.11 25.31 -10.43
C LYS A 86 6.39 26.21 -11.46
N SER A 87 5.69 25.59 -12.40
CA SER A 87 4.81 26.27 -13.37
C SER A 87 3.35 26.15 -12.96
N SER A 88 2.55 27.21 -13.15
CA SER A 88 1.08 27.15 -12.97
C SER A 88 0.41 26.13 -13.91
N CYS A 89 1.08 25.72 -14.98
CA CYS A 89 0.58 24.73 -15.93
C CYS A 89 0.84 23.28 -15.53
N ASN A 90 1.59 23.01 -14.45
CA ASN A 90 2.03 21.65 -14.13
C ASN A 90 0.86 20.63 -14.00
N PRO A 91 -0.27 20.95 -13.34
CA PRO A 91 -1.40 20.01 -13.25
C PRO A 91 -2.01 19.67 -14.62
N LEU A 92 -2.14 20.65 -15.52
CA LEU A 92 -2.67 20.43 -16.87
C LEU A 92 -1.69 19.63 -17.74
N TYR A 93 -0.39 19.86 -17.57
CA TYR A 93 0.64 19.09 -18.26
C TYR A 93 0.66 17.63 -17.79
N LEU A 94 0.58 17.38 -16.47
CA LEU A 94 0.44 16.03 -15.91
C LEU A 94 -0.81 15.33 -16.45
N ALA A 95 -1.96 16.03 -16.49
CA ALA A 95 -3.19 15.49 -17.07
C ALA A 95 -3.01 15.09 -18.56
N TYR A 96 -2.28 15.90 -19.34
CA TYR A 96 -1.96 15.59 -20.73
C TYR A 96 -1.11 14.32 -20.85
N LEU A 97 -0.05 14.18 -20.03
CA LEU A 97 0.79 12.99 -20.03
C LEU A 97 -0.01 11.72 -19.72
N ILE A 98 -0.90 11.78 -18.73
CA ILE A 98 -1.79 10.67 -18.36
C ILE A 98 -2.72 10.30 -19.53
N LEU A 99 -3.43 11.27 -20.10
CA LEU A 99 -4.38 11.01 -21.19
C LEU A 99 -3.69 10.52 -22.46
N ARG A 100 -2.47 11.00 -22.74
CA ARG A 100 -1.64 10.50 -23.84
C ARG A 100 -1.26 9.03 -23.64
N ASN A 101 -0.81 8.67 -22.45
CA ASN A 101 -0.48 7.27 -22.11
C ASN A 101 -1.73 6.37 -22.18
N ILE A 102 -2.87 6.86 -21.68
CA ILE A 102 -4.17 6.17 -21.81
C ILE A 102 -4.57 5.98 -23.28
N LYS A 103 -4.41 6.99 -24.14
CA LYS A 103 -4.70 6.88 -25.58
C LYS A 103 -3.85 5.80 -26.23
N ALA A 104 -2.54 5.77 -25.95
CA ALA A 104 -1.63 4.75 -26.46
C ALA A 104 -2.03 3.33 -26.00
N LEU A 105 -2.31 3.15 -24.70
CA LEU A 105 -2.78 1.87 -24.16
C LEU A 105 -4.10 1.43 -24.80
N LYS A 106 -5.05 2.34 -25.02
CA LYS A 106 -6.31 2.01 -25.72
C LYS A 106 -6.04 1.48 -27.14
N THR A 107 -5.04 2.00 -27.85
CA THR A 107 -4.64 1.50 -29.16
C THR A 107 -4.15 0.06 -29.08
N HIS A 108 -3.23 -0.25 -28.15
CA HIS A 108 -2.75 -1.63 -27.93
C HIS A 108 -3.89 -2.60 -27.61
N LEU A 109 -4.85 -2.18 -26.78
CA LEU A 109 -6.02 -2.99 -26.44
C LEU A 109 -6.91 -3.29 -27.66
N LEU A 110 -7.04 -2.34 -28.59
CA LEU A 110 -7.81 -2.52 -29.83
C LEU A 110 -7.09 -3.44 -30.84
N GLU A 111 -5.76 -3.38 -30.87
CA GLU A 111 -4.92 -4.18 -31.77
C GLU A 111 -4.84 -5.66 -31.33
N LYS A 112 -5.29 -5.98 -30.10
CA LYS A 112 -5.31 -7.34 -29.52
C LYS A 112 -3.94 -8.03 -29.61
N GLU A 113 -2.89 -7.29 -29.26
CA GLU A 113 -1.56 -7.86 -29.07
C GLU A 113 -1.57 -8.93 -27.95
N ASP A 114 -0.50 -9.68 -27.76
CA ASP A 114 -0.38 -10.64 -26.64
C ASP A 114 -0.32 -9.88 -25.31
N LEU A 115 -1.50 -9.50 -24.81
CA LEU A 115 -1.65 -8.64 -23.64
C LEU A 115 -1.44 -9.47 -22.38
N HIS A 116 -0.49 -9.02 -21.57
CA HIS A 116 -0.32 -9.42 -20.19
C HIS A 116 -0.98 -8.37 -19.26
N SER A 117 -0.79 -8.51 -17.95
CA SER A 117 -1.32 -7.57 -16.95
C SER A 117 -0.98 -6.12 -17.30
N ILE A 118 -1.96 -5.22 -17.29
CA ILE A 118 -1.74 -3.79 -17.58
C ILE A 118 -0.72 -3.16 -16.62
N GLY A 119 -0.59 -3.70 -15.40
CA GLY A 119 0.33 -3.20 -14.38
C GLY A 119 1.81 -3.31 -14.75
N ASP A 120 2.16 -4.19 -15.70
CA ASP A 120 3.54 -4.35 -16.17
C ASP A 120 3.88 -3.39 -17.33
N TRP A 121 2.89 -2.64 -17.84
CA TRP A 121 3.09 -1.69 -18.93
C TRP A 121 3.67 -0.40 -18.39
N GLY A 122 4.86 -0.01 -18.88
CA GLY A 122 5.51 1.24 -18.48
C GLY A 122 4.61 2.47 -18.65
N LEU A 123 3.78 2.51 -19.71
CA LEU A 123 2.80 3.59 -19.92
C LEU A 123 1.77 3.70 -18.79
N TYR A 124 1.32 2.56 -18.25
CA TYR A 124 0.36 2.50 -17.15
C TYR A 124 1.04 2.91 -15.84
N GLN A 125 2.24 2.39 -15.56
CA GLN A 125 3.04 2.77 -14.39
C GLN A 125 3.33 4.27 -14.35
N GLU A 126 3.75 4.85 -15.49
CA GLU A 126 3.95 6.30 -15.61
C GLU A 126 2.66 7.09 -15.33
N ALA A 127 1.51 6.61 -15.81
CA ALA A 127 0.23 7.28 -15.56
C ALA A 127 -0.13 7.26 -14.06
N GLU A 128 0.11 6.16 -13.35
CA GLU A 128 -0.05 6.06 -11.90
C GLU A 128 0.91 6.98 -11.13
N GLU A 129 2.16 7.10 -11.60
CA GLU A 129 3.14 8.03 -11.04
C GLU A 129 2.70 9.49 -11.21
N TYR A 130 2.22 9.88 -12.39
CA TYR A 130 1.70 11.23 -12.64
C TYR A 130 0.45 11.53 -11.81
N LEU A 131 -0.46 10.56 -11.65
CA LEU A 131 -1.62 10.67 -10.76
C LEU A 131 -1.22 10.93 -9.30
N SER A 132 -0.12 10.31 -8.87
CA SER A 132 0.43 10.46 -7.52
C SER A 132 1.18 11.78 -7.28
N HIS A 133 1.35 12.63 -8.30
CA HIS A 133 2.15 13.85 -8.18
C HIS A 133 1.44 14.94 -7.35
N ASP A 134 2.16 15.59 -6.42
CA ASP A 134 1.61 16.56 -5.45
C ASP A 134 0.77 17.68 -6.09
N ASP A 135 1.25 18.23 -7.22
CA ASP A 135 0.55 19.29 -7.96
C ASP A 135 -0.80 18.82 -8.56
N LEU A 136 -0.97 17.53 -8.85
CA LEU A 136 -2.22 16.98 -9.37
C LEU A 136 -3.14 16.47 -8.26
N LEU A 137 -2.61 15.96 -7.15
CA LEU A 137 -3.41 15.42 -6.03
C LEU A 137 -4.50 16.38 -5.55
N ASN A 138 -4.25 17.69 -5.52
CA ASN A 138 -5.23 18.68 -5.06
C ASN A 138 -6.00 19.37 -6.20
N HIS A 139 -5.83 18.92 -7.43
CA HIS A 139 -6.45 19.52 -8.61
C HIS A 139 -7.78 18.81 -8.97
N TYR A 140 -8.76 19.56 -9.48
CA TYR A 140 -10.11 19.03 -9.79
C TYR A 140 -10.11 17.92 -10.86
N MET A 141 -9.07 17.87 -11.71
CA MET A 141 -8.93 16.84 -12.74
C MET A 141 -8.47 15.47 -12.21
N HIS A 142 -7.98 15.39 -10.98
CA HIS A 142 -7.44 14.14 -10.45
C HIS A 142 -8.47 13.01 -10.49
N ASP A 143 -9.63 13.22 -9.89
CA ASP A 143 -10.61 12.14 -9.71
C ASP A 143 -11.22 11.68 -11.06
N PRO A 144 -11.54 12.59 -12.01
CA PRO A 144 -11.88 12.19 -13.38
C PRO A 144 -10.79 11.37 -14.10
N LEU A 145 -9.52 11.70 -13.91
CA LEU A 145 -8.40 10.96 -14.51
C LEU A 145 -8.25 9.57 -13.88
N VAL A 146 -8.39 9.45 -12.56
CA VAL A 146 -8.44 8.15 -11.86
C VAL A 146 -9.56 7.29 -12.41
N GLY A 147 -10.77 7.83 -12.55
CA GLY A 147 -11.91 7.12 -13.13
C GLY A 147 -11.66 6.66 -14.57
N THR A 148 -11.00 7.50 -15.38
CA THR A 148 -10.64 7.16 -16.76
C THR A 148 -9.63 6.04 -16.83
N LEU A 149 -8.58 6.07 -15.99
CA LEU A 149 -7.56 5.03 -15.94
C LEU A 149 -8.13 3.71 -15.41
N LYS A 150 -8.97 3.76 -14.37
CA LYS A 150 -9.66 2.59 -13.82
C LYS A 150 -10.55 1.93 -14.87
N SER A 151 -11.34 2.71 -15.61
CA SER A 151 -12.18 2.17 -16.69
C SER A 151 -11.37 1.49 -17.80
N LEU A 152 -10.18 2.00 -18.14
CA LEU A 152 -9.27 1.33 -19.06
C LEU A 152 -8.77 0.01 -18.47
N LYS A 153 -8.32 0.02 -17.22
CA LYS A 153 -7.84 -1.17 -16.51
C LYS A 153 -8.91 -2.27 -16.47
N ASP A 154 -10.15 -1.95 -16.11
CA ASP A 154 -11.24 -2.91 -16.05
C ASP A 154 -11.49 -3.60 -17.42
N LYS A 155 -11.45 -2.83 -18.51
CA LYS A 155 -11.59 -3.36 -19.87
C LYS A 155 -10.41 -4.22 -20.28
N TRP A 156 -9.21 -3.80 -19.91
CA TRP A 156 -7.98 -4.53 -20.19
C TRP A 156 -7.95 -5.88 -19.46
N ASP A 157 -8.19 -5.87 -18.15
CA ASP A 157 -8.20 -7.07 -17.32
C ASP A 157 -9.25 -8.07 -17.81
N LEU A 158 -10.46 -7.60 -18.18
CA LEU A 158 -11.48 -8.47 -18.77
C LEU A 158 -11.03 -9.09 -20.11
N HIS A 159 -10.30 -8.34 -20.94
CA HIS A 159 -9.77 -8.86 -22.20
C HIS A 159 -8.74 -9.98 -21.94
N VAL A 160 -7.80 -9.74 -21.04
CA VAL A 160 -6.78 -10.73 -20.63
C VAL A 160 -7.44 -11.98 -20.05
N ILE A 161 -8.42 -11.83 -19.16
CA ILE A 161 -9.18 -12.94 -18.58
C ILE A 161 -9.84 -13.79 -19.68
N ASN A 162 -10.45 -13.16 -20.69
CA ASN A 162 -11.06 -13.91 -21.79
C ASN A 162 -10.03 -14.68 -22.62
N ILE A 163 -8.83 -14.13 -22.85
CA ILE A 163 -7.74 -14.86 -23.50
C ILE A 163 -7.35 -16.10 -22.68
N GLU A 164 -7.19 -15.96 -21.36
CA GLU A 164 -6.81 -17.08 -20.49
C GLU A 164 -7.91 -18.16 -20.42
N ILE A 165 -9.19 -17.78 -20.45
CA ILE A 165 -10.30 -18.74 -20.57
C ILE A 165 -10.18 -19.55 -21.85
N GLU A 166 -9.98 -18.90 -23.00
CA GLU A 166 -9.87 -19.60 -24.28
C GLU A 166 -8.61 -20.48 -24.35
N LYS A 167 -7.48 -20.03 -23.79
CA LYS A 167 -6.27 -20.84 -23.65
C LYS A 167 -6.55 -22.12 -22.87
N LEU A 168 -7.13 -22.04 -21.67
CA LEU A 168 -7.44 -23.21 -20.85
C LEU A 168 -8.47 -24.13 -21.52
N LYS A 169 -9.47 -23.57 -22.21
CA LYS A 169 -10.47 -24.37 -22.96
C LYS A 169 -9.92 -25.05 -24.21
N SER A 170 -8.79 -24.57 -24.74
CA SER A 170 -8.13 -25.15 -25.93
C SER A 170 -7.21 -26.33 -25.62
N ILE A 171 -6.95 -26.62 -24.34
CA ILE A 171 -6.13 -27.76 -23.92
C ILE A 171 -6.87 -29.06 -24.28
N GLU A 172 -6.24 -29.92 -25.09
CA GLU A 172 -6.82 -31.18 -25.55
C GLU A 172 -6.90 -32.24 -24.43
N ASP A 173 -5.95 -32.20 -23.48
CA ASP A 173 -5.91 -33.09 -22.32
C ASP A 173 -6.90 -32.66 -21.23
N PRO A 174 -7.41 -33.58 -20.39
CA PRO A 174 -8.21 -33.22 -19.23
C PRO A 174 -7.46 -32.28 -18.29
N LEU A 175 -8.06 -31.13 -17.98
CA LEU A 175 -7.49 -30.16 -17.03
C LEU A 175 -7.26 -30.78 -15.65
N SER A 176 -6.13 -30.46 -15.04
CA SER A 176 -5.86 -30.74 -13.63
C SER A 176 -6.82 -29.97 -12.71
N GLU A 177 -6.98 -30.42 -11.46
CA GLU A 177 -7.82 -29.72 -10.48
C GLU A 177 -7.39 -28.26 -10.26
N SER A 178 -6.08 -27.97 -10.34
CA SER A 178 -5.54 -26.61 -10.25
C SER A 178 -5.96 -25.74 -11.44
N GLU A 179 -5.87 -26.29 -12.66
CA GLU A 179 -6.28 -25.59 -13.89
C GLU A 179 -7.79 -25.36 -13.94
N LYS A 180 -8.60 -26.34 -13.50
CA LYS A 180 -10.05 -26.16 -13.37
C LYS A 180 -10.40 -25.09 -12.33
N THR A 181 -9.71 -25.07 -11.19
CA THR A 181 -9.90 -24.02 -10.17
C THR A 181 -9.55 -22.64 -10.74
N MET A 182 -8.45 -22.54 -11.50
CA MET A 182 -8.06 -21.30 -12.18
C MET A 182 -9.11 -20.87 -13.22
N LEU A 183 -9.57 -21.79 -14.07
CA LEU A 183 -10.63 -21.55 -15.03
C LEU A 183 -11.92 -21.07 -14.37
N ALA A 184 -12.33 -21.70 -13.26
CA ALA A 184 -13.49 -21.28 -12.49
C ALA A 184 -13.35 -19.84 -11.98
N SER A 185 -12.17 -19.46 -11.47
CA SER A 185 -11.89 -18.09 -11.04
C SER A 185 -12.04 -17.09 -12.19
N TYR A 186 -11.46 -17.40 -13.37
CA TYR A 186 -11.61 -16.56 -14.55
C TYR A 186 -13.06 -16.45 -15.03
N LEU A 187 -13.82 -17.55 -15.02
CA LEU A 187 -15.24 -17.54 -15.38
C LEU A 187 -16.06 -16.66 -14.43
N ILE A 188 -15.81 -16.71 -13.12
CA ILE A 188 -16.46 -15.83 -12.14
C ILE A 188 -16.15 -14.37 -12.45
N ASN A 189 -14.87 -14.02 -12.67
CA ASN A 189 -14.47 -12.64 -12.97
C ASN A 189 -15.00 -12.13 -14.32
N ALA A 190 -15.22 -13.03 -15.28
CA ALA A 190 -15.86 -12.73 -16.56
C ALA A 190 -17.40 -12.74 -16.49
N SER A 191 -18.00 -12.87 -15.30
CA SER A 191 -19.45 -12.96 -15.08
C SER A 191 -20.13 -14.16 -15.80
N ARG A 192 -19.39 -15.25 -16.05
CA ARG A 192 -19.87 -16.50 -16.66
C ARG A 192 -20.24 -17.53 -15.57
N TYR A 193 -21.20 -17.15 -14.73
CA TYR A 193 -21.43 -17.83 -13.45
C TYR A 193 -21.98 -19.26 -13.54
N ASP A 194 -22.77 -19.58 -14.57
CA ASP A 194 -23.32 -20.93 -14.77
C ASP A 194 -22.22 -21.94 -15.13
N GLU A 195 -21.28 -21.53 -15.98
CA GLU A 195 -20.12 -22.33 -16.36
C GLU A 195 -19.21 -22.54 -15.14
N ALA A 196 -18.97 -21.48 -14.36
CA ALA A 196 -18.21 -21.57 -13.11
C ALA A 196 -18.85 -22.53 -12.11
N THR A 197 -20.18 -22.45 -11.91
CA THR A 197 -20.93 -23.38 -11.03
C THR A 197 -20.74 -24.82 -11.45
N SER A 198 -20.91 -25.08 -12.74
CA SER A 198 -20.82 -26.44 -13.29
C SER A 198 -19.43 -27.02 -13.05
N LEU A 199 -18.39 -26.25 -13.34
CA LEU A 199 -16.99 -26.66 -13.16
C LEU A 199 -16.63 -26.87 -11.68
N LEU A 200 -17.02 -25.95 -10.80
CA LEU A 200 -16.70 -26.03 -9.38
C LEU A 200 -17.36 -27.23 -8.68
N ARG A 201 -18.54 -27.67 -9.14
CA ARG A 201 -19.23 -28.86 -8.60
C ARG A 201 -18.55 -30.19 -9.00
N GLU A 202 -17.68 -30.19 -9.99
CA GLU A 202 -16.89 -31.36 -10.39
C GLU A 202 -15.62 -31.54 -9.55
N LEU A 203 -15.19 -30.49 -8.84
CA LEU A 203 -13.97 -30.48 -8.03
C LEU A 203 -14.20 -31.11 -6.66
N GLU A 204 -13.13 -31.66 -6.09
CA GLU A 204 -13.14 -32.10 -4.69
C GLU A 204 -13.38 -30.90 -3.74
N PRO A 205 -14.36 -30.98 -2.82
CA PRO A 205 -14.67 -29.90 -1.89
C PRO A 205 -13.47 -29.56 -0.99
N SER A 206 -13.02 -28.31 -1.08
CA SER A 206 -12.05 -27.71 -0.16
C SER A 206 -12.58 -26.37 0.36
N MET A 207 -11.95 -25.80 1.39
CA MET A 207 -12.32 -24.46 1.88
C MET A 207 -12.27 -23.41 0.75
N SER A 208 -11.27 -23.51 -0.15
CA SER A 208 -11.11 -22.60 -1.29
C SER A 208 -12.19 -22.80 -2.36
N VAL A 209 -12.43 -24.05 -2.80
CA VAL A 209 -13.47 -24.38 -3.80
C VAL A 209 -14.85 -24.00 -3.29
N THR A 210 -15.14 -24.29 -2.02
CA THR A 210 -16.44 -23.99 -1.40
C THR A 210 -16.63 -22.48 -1.23
N ASN A 211 -15.58 -21.74 -0.88
CA ASN A 211 -15.62 -20.28 -0.86
C ASN A 211 -15.82 -19.69 -2.27
N MET A 212 -15.20 -20.24 -3.31
CA MET A 212 -15.43 -19.80 -4.69
C MET A 212 -16.86 -20.06 -5.15
N LEU A 213 -17.44 -21.22 -4.81
CA LEU A 213 -18.86 -21.51 -5.06
C LEU A 213 -19.75 -20.46 -4.38
N ALA A 214 -19.47 -20.13 -3.12
CA ALA A 214 -20.20 -19.11 -2.38
C ALA A 214 -20.13 -17.73 -3.04
N VAL A 215 -18.93 -17.28 -3.43
CA VAL A 215 -18.74 -16.02 -4.18
C VAL A 215 -19.53 -16.02 -5.48
N ASN A 216 -19.54 -17.14 -6.20
CA ASN A 216 -20.28 -17.27 -7.45
C ASN A 216 -21.79 -17.14 -7.24
N TYR A 217 -22.36 -17.75 -6.20
CA TYR A 217 -23.78 -17.59 -5.84
C TYR A 217 -24.09 -16.16 -5.35
N GLU A 218 -23.21 -15.54 -4.55
CA GLU A 218 -23.40 -14.15 -4.13
C GLU A 218 -23.47 -13.21 -5.33
N ASN A 219 -22.59 -13.38 -6.32
CA ASN A 219 -22.59 -12.59 -7.55
C ASN A 219 -23.88 -12.79 -8.40
N GLN A 220 -24.55 -13.93 -8.27
CA GLN A 220 -25.87 -14.18 -8.88
C GLN A 220 -27.03 -13.61 -8.05
N GLY A 221 -26.76 -13.08 -6.85
CA GLY A 221 -27.79 -12.60 -5.91
C GLY A 221 -28.43 -13.71 -5.06
N GLU A 222 -27.89 -14.93 -5.08
CA GLU A 222 -28.38 -16.06 -4.28
C GLU A 222 -27.74 -16.08 -2.88
N PHE A 223 -28.05 -15.08 -2.06
CA PHE A 223 -27.40 -14.86 -0.75
C PHE A 223 -27.55 -16.03 0.24
N ASP A 224 -28.71 -16.70 0.29
CA ASP A 224 -28.91 -17.84 1.21
C ASP A 224 -28.03 -19.05 0.84
N THR A 225 -27.95 -19.35 -0.46
CA THR A 225 -27.09 -20.41 -1.00
C THR A 225 -25.62 -20.05 -0.77
N ALA A 226 -25.25 -18.79 -1.02
CA ALA A 226 -23.90 -18.29 -0.78
C ALA A 226 -23.50 -18.44 0.70
N LEU A 227 -24.35 -18.03 1.64
CA LEU A 227 -24.09 -18.14 3.08
C LEU A 227 -23.88 -19.58 3.54
N THR A 228 -24.67 -20.52 3.00
CA THR A 228 -24.52 -21.95 3.33
C THR A 228 -23.15 -22.47 2.90
N ASN A 229 -22.69 -22.09 1.70
CA ASN A 229 -21.38 -22.46 1.20
C ASN A 229 -20.26 -21.74 1.96
N TYR A 230 -20.38 -20.44 2.22
CA TYR A 230 -19.40 -19.71 3.03
C TYR A 230 -19.25 -20.31 4.43
N LYS A 231 -20.37 -20.68 5.08
CA LYS A 231 -20.33 -21.34 6.39
C LYS A 231 -19.58 -22.67 6.32
N SER A 232 -19.80 -23.44 5.27
CA SER A 232 -19.10 -24.70 5.03
C SER A 232 -17.59 -24.48 4.81
N ALA A 233 -17.21 -23.44 4.07
CA ALA A 233 -15.81 -23.04 3.89
C ALA A 233 -15.15 -22.62 5.23
N ILE A 234 -15.87 -21.87 6.08
CA ILE A 234 -15.40 -21.51 7.43
C ILE A 234 -15.21 -22.74 8.31
N ASP A 235 -16.12 -23.71 8.25
CA ASP A 235 -16.02 -24.93 9.05
C ASP A 235 -14.85 -25.81 8.57
N SER A 236 -14.60 -25.90 7.26
CA SER A 236 -13.40 -26.55 6.70
C SER A 236 -12.11 -25.84 7.11
N MET A 237 -12.08 -24.50 7.07
CA MET A 237 -10.96 -23.67 7.53
C MET A 237 -10.63 -23.94 9.01
N LYS A 238 -11.65 -23.95 9.87
CA LYS A 238 -11.47 -24.25 11.30
C LYS A 238 -10.98 -25.68 11.53
N PHE A 239 -11.48 -26.64 10.74
CA PHE A 239 -11.07 -28.04 10.85
C PHE A 239 -9.59 -28.26 10.48
N SER A 240 -9.05 -27.52 9.51
CA SER A 240 -7.62 -27.60 9.16
C SER A 240 -6.71 -26.86 10.14
N GLY A 241 -7.27 -26.02 11.02
CA GLY A 241 -6.49 -25.14 11.90
C GLY A 241 -5.91 -23.92 11.18
N GLU A 242 -6.35 -23.65 9.95
CA GLU A 242 -5.92 -22.48 9.18
C GLU A 242 -6.75 -21.24 9.52
N LEU A 243 -6.21 -20.06 9.20
CA LEU A 243 -6.88 -18.78 9.39
C LEU A 243 -6.77 -17.94 8.11
N ASN A 244 -7.89 -17.73 7.42
CA ASN A 244 -7.92 -17.06 6.12
C ASN A 244 -8.89 -15.87 6.13
N ASN A 245 -8.35 -14.66 6.06
CA ASN A 245 -9.11 -13.41 6.10
C ASN A 245 -10.08 -13.25 4.91
N VAL A 246 -9.78 -13.82 3.74
CA VAL A 246 -10.64 -13.74 2.55
C VAL A 246 -11.93 -14.53 2.78
N ILE A 247 -11.83 -15.76 3.28
CA ILE A 247 -13.02 -16.59 3.57
C ILE A 247 -13.88 -15.94 4.66
N ILE A 248 -13.24 -15.41 5.72
CA ILE A 248 -13.94 -14.74 6.82
C ILE A 248 -14.64 -13.47 6.34
N SER A 249 -13.94 -12.60 5.61
CA SER A 249 -14.53 -11.34 5.13
C SER A 249 -15.63 -11.55 4.11
N ASN A 250 -15.50 -12.54 3.22
CA ASN A 250 -16.57 -12.88 2.29
C ASN A 250 -17.84 -13.32 3.04
N TYR A 251 -17.71 -14.25 4.00
CA TYR A 251 -18.83 -14.69 4.82
C TYR A 251 -19.50 -13.52 5.56
N LEU A 252 -18.71 -12.70 6.26
CA LEU A 252 -19.24 -11.57 7.02
C LEU A 252 -19.88 -10.51 6.12
N SER A 253 -19.32 -10.25 4.94
CA SER A 253 -19.88 -9.29 3.96
C SER A 253 -21.22 -9.78 3.43
N CYS A 254 -21.29 -11.06 3.05
CA CYS A 254 -22.53 -11.70 2.61
C CYS A 254 -23.58 -11.67 3.73
N LEU A 255 -23.19 -11.99 4.97
CA LEU A 255 -24.07 -11.97 6.14
C LEU A 255 -24.69 -10.59 6.35
N ASN A 256 -23.88 -9.53 6.28
CA ASN A 256 -24.34 -8.14 6.43
C ASN A 256 -25.30 -7.66 5.33
N ARG A 257 -25.33 -8.36 4.18
CA ARG A 257 -26.24 -8.09 3.06
C ARG A 257 -27.48 -8.99 3.08
N SER A 258 -27.50 -9.99 3.95
CA SER A 258 -28.58 -10.97 4.07
C SER A 258 -29.55 -10.63 5.20
N GLU A 259 -30.65 -11.37 5.28
CA GLU A 259 -31.58 -11.30 6.43
C GLU A 259 -31.12 -12.16 7.63
N HIS A 260 -30.01 -12.91 7.48
CA HIS A 260 -29.48 -13.79 8.53
C HIS A 260 -28.62 -13.03 9.53
N SER A 261 -28.55 -13.56 10.75
CA SER A 261 -27.67 -13.06 11.79
C SER A 261 -27.03 -14.21 12.55
N ILE A 262 -25.85 -13.97 13.11
CA ILE A 262 -25.18 -14.86 14.06
C ILE A 262 -25.11 -14.18 15.43
N SER A 263 -24.74 -14.93 16.48
CA SER A 263 -24.56 -14.35 17.80
C SER A 263 -23.41 -13.34 17.82
N ASP A 264 -23.53 -12.29 18.64
CA ASP A 264 -22.49 -11.27 18.79
C ASP A 264 -21.13 -11.88 19.17
N SER A 265 -21.13 -12.93 19.99
CA SER A 265 -19.91 -13.64 20.37
C SER A 265 -19.22 -14.27 19.15
N LEU A 266 -19.98 -14.94 18.28
CA LEU A 266 -19.42 -15.59 17.10
C LEU A 266 -18.99 -14.56 16.04
N TYR A 267 -19.76 -13.48 15.89
CA TYR A 267 -19.39 -12.36 15.03
C TYR A 267 -18.05 -11.76 15.47
N ASN A 268 -17.88 -11.46 16.77
CA ASN A 268 -16.64 -10.90 17.29
C ASN A 268 -15.46 -11.87 17.17
N GLU A 269 -15.68 -13.18 17.34
CA GLU A 269 -14.66 -14.21 17.08
C GLU A 269 -14.18 -14.16 15.62
N TYR A 270 -15.10 -14.08 14.65
CA TYR A 270 -14.73 -13.96 13.24
C TYR A 270 -14.00 -12.65 12.93
N ILE A 271 -14.41 -11.54 13.54
CA ILE A 271 -13.70 -10.27 13.40
C ILE A 271 -12.27 -10.38 13.95
N ASP A 272 -12.09 -10.98 15.13
CA ASP A 272 -10.76 -11.14 15.72
C ASP A 272 -9.87 -12.04 14.83
N ASN A 273 -10.41 -13.17 14.37
CA ASN A 273 -9.75 -14.08 13.44
C ASN A 273 -9.35 -13.41 12.12
N PHE A 274 -10.21 -12.52 11.58
CA PHE A 274 -9.91 -11.74 10.39
C PHE A 274 -8.71 -10.80 10.61
N ASN A 275 -8.69 -10.06 11.72
CA ASN A 275 -7.62 -9.11 12.01
C ASN A 275 -6.29 -9.82 12.29
N GLU A 276 -6.31 -10.95 13.00
CA GLU A 276 -5.14 -11.80 13.24
C GLU A 276 -4.59 -12.36 11.93
N SER A 277 -5.45 -12.92 11.07
CA SER A 277 -5.06 -13.45 9.76
C SER A 277 -4.39 -12.39 8.90
N ILE A 278 -4.94 -11.16 8.85
CA ILE A 278 -4.35 -10.05 8.07
C ILE A 278 -2.92 -9.77 8.49
N ALA A 279 -2.63 -9.71 9.79
CA ALA A 279 -1.26 -9.45 10.24
C ALA A 279 -0.28 -10.54 9.75
N GLY A 280 -0.70 -11.80 9.75
CA GLY A 280 0.12 -12.94 9.31
C GLY A 280 0.48 -12.97 7.81
N TYR A 281 -0.13 -12.14 6.96
CA TYR A 281 0.26 -12.06 5.53
C TYR A 281 1.60 -11.35 5.32
N PHE A 282 2.04 -10.53 6.27
CA PHE A 282 3.25 -9.73 6.15
C PHE A 282 4.47 -10.52 6.61
N ARG A 283 5.11 -11.20 5.66
CA ARG A 283 6.27 -12.04 5.93
C ARG A 283 7.56 -11.25 5.79
N TYR A 284 8.55 -11.63 6.57
CA TYR A 284 9.90 -11.13 6.40
C TYR A 284 10.45 -11.59 5.04
N THR A 285 10.93 -10.64 4.23
CA THR A 285 11.53 -10.91 2.92
C THR A 285 12.94 -10.36 2.85
N LEU A 286 13.69 -10.73 1.79
CA LEU A 286 15.00 -10.14 1.48
C LEU A 286 14.96 -8.62 1.32
N THR A 287 13.77 -8.03 1.12
CA THR A 287 13.62 -6.57 0.96
C THR A 287 13.25 -5.84 2.25
N THR A 288 12.93 -6.56 3.33
CA THR A 288 12.52 -5.99 4.62
C THR A 288 13.68 -5.25 5.29
N SER A 289 14.90 -5.80 5.19
CA SER A 289 16.13 -5.19 5.70
C SER A 289 17.06 -4.72 4.57
N GLN A 290 17.68 -3.57 4.76
CA GLN A 290 18.71 -3.00 3.87
C GLN A 290 20.13 -3.40 4.29
N ASN A 291 20.28 -4.03 5.47
CA ASN A 291 21.58 -4.35 6.08
C ASN A 291 21.72 -5.88 6.24
N GLY A 292 21.42 -6.63 5.17
CA GLY A 292 21.31 -8.09 5.23
C GLY A 292 20.09 -8.50 6.05
N ASN A 293 20.29 -9.23 7.15
CA ASN A 293 19.21 -9.61 8.07
C ASN A 293 19.10 -8.70 9.30
N SER A 294 19.88 -7.62 9.37
CA SER A 294 19.97 -6.74 10.54
C SER A 294 18.96 -5.61 10.52
N LEU A 295 18.19 -5.49 11.60
CA LEU A 295 17.33 -4.36 11.92
C LEU A 295 17.74 -3.74 13.25
N PHE A 296 17.66 -2.41 13.35
CA PHE A 296 18.16 -1.66 14.51
C PHE A 296 17.01 -1.09 15.32
N LYS A 297 17.11 -1.16 16.64
CA LYS A 297 16.13 -0.54 17.55
C LYS A 297 16.84 0.34 18.57
N TYR A 298 16.44 1.61 18.62
CA TYR A 298 16.95 2.59 19.56
C TYR A 298 16.06 2.60 20.80
N TYR A 299 16.68 2.51 21.97
CA TYR A 299 15.99 2.38 23.24
C TYR A 299 16.48 3.42 24.27
N PRO A 300 15.58 3.95 25.11
CA PRO A 300 15.98 4.55 26.37
C PRO A 300 16.62 3.48 27.28
N PHE A 301 17.53 3.87 28.16
CA PHE A 301 18.14 2.93 29.10
C PHE A 301 17.32 2.86 30.40
N ASN A 302 16.41 1.88 30.50
CA ASN A 302 15.53 1.70 31.66
C ASN A 302 15.20 0.21 31.92
N GLN A 303 14.48 -0.07 33.00
CA GLN A 303 14.13 -1.44 33.41
C GLN A 303 13.33 -2.22 32.35
N PHE A 304 12.48 -1.57 31.55
CA PHE A 304 11.65 -2.23 30.54
C PHE A 304 12.49 -2.66 29.34
N THR A 305 13.45 -1.82 28.93
CA THR A 305 14.45 -2.15 27.91
C THR A 305 15.28 -3.36 28.35
N LEU A 306 15.73 -3.38 29.60
CA LEU A 306 16.52 -4.49 30.14
C LEU A 306 15.68 -5.78 30.24
N ASP A 307 14.43 -5.68 30.69
CA ASP A 307 13.50 -6.81 30.74
C ASP A 307 13.28 -7.44 29.36
N ALA A 308 13.07 -6.62 28.32
CA ALA A 308 12.90 -7.07 26.94
C ALA A 308 14.16 -7.76 26.39
N ILE A 309 15.34 -7.20 26.64
CA ILE A 309 16.63 -7.77 26.19
C ILE A 309 16.92 -9.10 26.91
N VAL A 310 16.76 -9.13 28.24
CA VAL A 310 17.10 -10.30 29.06
C VAL A 310 16.14 -11.46 28.80
N ASN A 311 14.84 -11.18 28.66
CA ASN A 311 13.82 -12.22 28.45
C ASN A 311 13.55 -12.53 26.97
N GLY A 312 14.25 -11.88 26.04
CA GLY A 312 14.18 -12.21 24.62
C GLY A 312 12.81 -11.91 23.99
N TYR A 313 12.28 -10.71 24.18
CA TYR A 313 11.02 -10.31 23.55
C TYR A 313 11.03 -8.88 23.02
N CYS A 314 10.16 -8.63 22.04
CA CYS A 314 9.85 -7.29 21.53
C CYS A 314 8.50 -6.86 22.11
N TYR A 315 8.49 -5.76 22.87
CA TYR A 315 7.24 -5.15 23.33
C TYR A 315 6.53 -4.45 22.16
N LEU A 316 5.24 -4.75 21.98
CA LEU A 316 4.39 -4.12 20.99
C LEU A 316 3.57 -3.00 21.63
N ALA A 317 3.84 -1.75 21.25
CA ALA A 317 3.11 -0.57 21.70
C ALA A 317 1.69 -0.54 21.11
N SER A 318 0.72 -0.09 21.90
CA SER A 318 -0.61 0.27 21.38
C SER A 318 -0.57 1.63 20.69
N SER A 319 -1.62 1.98 19.93
CA SER A 319 -1.74 3.28 19.25
C SER A 319 -1.58 4.46 20.21
N GLU A 320 -2.09 4.37 21.44
CA GLU A 320 -2.01 5.43 22.44
C GLU A 320 -0.60 5.64 23.01
N GLN A 321 0.31 4.68 22.79
CA GLN A 321 1.69 4.73 23.26
C GLN A 321 2.66 5.26 22.19
N LEU A 322 2.19 5.48 20.97
CA LEU A 322 3.00 6.01 19.88
C LEU A 322 3.27 7.51 20.08
N ASN A 323 4.41 7.96 19.58
CA ASN A 323 4.85 9.35 19.75
C ASN A 323 4.26 10.31 18.71
N ASP A 324 3.75 9.79 17.58
CA ASP A 324 3.07 10.59 16.56
C ASP A 324 1.54 10.52 16.76
N PRO A 325 0.88 11.63 17.13
CA PRO A 325 -0.56 11.65 17.43
C PRO A 325 -1.46 11.46 16.19
N ILE A 326 -0.91 11.51 14.97
CA ILE A 326 -1.66 11.22 13.72
C ILE A 326 -1.31 9.85 13.13
N GLU A 327 -0.55 9.05 13.88
CA GLU A 327 -0.24 7.67 13.55
C GLU A 327 -1.45 6.76 13.85
N LEU A 328 -1.70 5.77 12.99
CA LEU A 328 -2.84 4.83 13.12
C LEU A 328 -4.24 5.49 13.29
N PRO A 329 -4.73 6.31 12.34
CA PRO A 329 -5.99 7.07 12.48
C PRO A 329 -7.24 6.19 12.24
N TYR A 330 -7.47 5.20 13.13
CA TYR A 330 -8.52 4.20 12.97
C TYR A 330 -9.91 4.82 12.76
N ASP A 331 -10.32 5.76 13.61
CA ASP A 331 -11.67 6.34 13.55
C ASP A 331 -11.92 7.07 12.21
N SER A 332 -10.95 7.85 11.76
CA SER A 332 -11.03 8.57 10.47
C SER A 332 -11.07 7.62 9.27
N LEU A 333 -10.36 6.51 9.38
CA LEU A 333 -10.28 5.50 8.34
C LEU A 333 -11.58 4.64 8.33
N SER A 334 -12.08 4.22 9.49
CA SER A 334 -13.22 3.30 9.62
C SER A 334 -14.60 3.98 9.53
N ALA A 335 -14.65 5.29 9.33
CA ALA A 335 -15.90 6.05 9.18
C ALA A 335 -16.73 5.64 7.94
N ASP A 336 -16.13 4.98 6.94
CA ASP A 336 -16.86 4.42 5.79
C ASP A 336 -17.41 3.02 6.08
N LYS A 337 -18.64 2.77 5.64
CA LYS A 337 -19.35 1.49 5.82
C LYS A 337 -18.68 0.30 5.12
N ASP A 338 -17.70 0.53 4.26
CA ASP A 338 -16.99 -0.53 3.54
C ASP A 338 -15.88 -1.19 4.39
N ASN A 339 -15.58 -0.68 5.58
CA ASN A 339 -14.46 -1.11 6.43
C ASN A 339 -14.87 -1.82 7.73
N LEU A 340 -15.94 -2.62 7.67
CA LEU A 340 -16.64 -3.17 8.85
C LEU A 340 -15.78 -4.08 9.76
N PHE A 341 -14.66 -4.59 9.26
CA PHE A 341 -13.94 -5.68 9.93
C PHE A 341 -12.60 -5.29 10.58
N LEU A 342 -11.93 -4.20 10.17
CA LEU A 342 -10.70 -3.78 10.84
C LEU A 342 -11.02 -3.32 12.27
N ARG A 343 -10.13 -3.56 13.25
CA ARG A 343 -10.24 -3.08 14.64
C ARG A 343 -8.96 -2.39 15.13
N PRO A 344 -9.03 -1.42 16.07
CA PRO A 344 -7.88 -0.62 16.52
C PRO A 344 -6.98 -1.34 17.54
N ASN A 345 -6.97 -2.67 17.59
CA ASN A 345 -6.22 -3.45 18.59
C ASN A 345 -4.90 -4.01 18.06
N PHE A 346 -4.43 -3.52 16.92
CA PHE A 346 -3.07 -3.83 16.46
C PHE A 346 -2.04 -3.13 17.35
N ARG A 347 -0.96 -3.84 17.62
CA ARG A 347 0.15 -3.36 18.42
C ARG A 347 1.42 -3.53 17.60
N LEU A 348 2.40 -2.65 17.79
CA LEU A 348 3.61 -2.63 16.97
C LEU A 348 4.90 -2.35 17.74
N ALA A 349 6.00 -2.88 17.22
CA ALA A 349 7.35 -2.52 17.58
C ALA A 349 8.06 -1.95 16.35
N SER A 350 8.56 -0.72 16.49
CA SER A 350 9.35 -0.06 15.44
C SER A 350 10.83 -0.46 15.51
N PHE A 351 11.34 -0.93 14.39
CA PHE A 351 12.74 -1.11 14.07
C PHE A 351 13.13 -0.15 12.95
N SER A 352 14.42 -0.08 12.63
CA SER A 352 14.98 0.85 11.67
C SER A 352 15.99 0.15 10.78
N ASN A 353 15.98 0.49 9.50
CA ASN A 353 17.07 0.20 8.56
C ASN A 353 18.24 1.20 8.66
N ASN A 354 18.13 2.20 9.55
CA ASN A 354 19.14 3.24 9.73
C ASN A 354 19.98 2.96 10.98
N GLU A 355 21.15 2.34 10.78
CA GLU A 355 22.09 2.00 11.85
C GLU A 355 22.87 3.20 12.41
N ASN A 356 22.82 4.36 11.74
CA ASN A 356 23.59 5.54 12.12
C ASN A 356 22.81 6.83 11.91
N SER A 357 21.82 7.07 12.78
CA SER A 357 21.00 8.28 12.74
C SER A 357 21.17 9.13 13.99
N MET A 358 21.73 10.32 13.81
CA MET A 358 21.86 11.34 14.86
C MET A 358 20.49 11.72 15.45
N LEU A 359 19.45 11.79 14.61
CA LEU A 359 18.08 12.09 15.05
C LEU A 359 17.49 10.94 15.87
N MET A 360 17.69 9.69 15.45
CA MET A 360 17.20 8.53 16.22
C MET A 360 17.84 8.43 17.60
N TRP A 361 19.16 8.66 17.68
CA TRP A 361 19.87 8.71 18.96
C TRP A 361 19.33 9.82 19.88
N SER A 362 18.92 10.95 19.31
CA SER A 362 18.40 12.09 20.06
C SER A 362 16.98 11.83 20.57
N HIS A 363 16.08 11.34 19.70
CA HIS A 363 14.67 11.15 20.01
C HIS A 363 14.37 9.85 20.78
N TYR A 364 14.98 8.74 20.38
CA TYR A 364 14.58 7.40 20.86
C TYR A 364 15.58 6.75 21.81
N ALA A 365 16.83 7.23 21.84
CA ALA A 365 17.85 6.77 22.78
C ALA A 365 18.20 7.84 23.82
N GLU A 366 17.18 8.55 24.30
CA GLU A 366 17.24 9.45 25.46
C GLU A 366 18.38 10.49 25.34
N ASN A 367 18.44 11.23 24.24
CA ASN A 367 19.49 12.21 24.00
C ASN A 367 20.91 11.63 24.05
N HIS A 368 21.13 10.48 23.40
CA HIS A 368 22.41 9.76 23.32
C HIS A 368 22.88 9.09 24.61
N THR A 369 22.02 8.93 25.62
CA THR A 369 22.32 8.16 26.86
C THR A 369 21.72 6.76 26.86
N GLY A 370 20.98 6.38 25.82
CA GLY A 370 20.35 5.08 25.66
C GLY A 370 21.20 4.06 24.91
N LEU A 371 20.50 3.09 24.29
CA LEU A 371 21.08 1.96 23.57
C LEU A 371 20.58 1.92 22.13
N MET A 372 21.37 1.32 21.24
CA MET A 372 20.91 0.80 19.96
C MET A 372 21.19 -0.70 19.93
N VAL A 373 20.15 -1.51 19.74
CA VAL A 373 20.26 -2.98 19.65
C VAL A 373 20.10 -3.38 18.19
N GLU A 374 21.04 -4.19 17.69
CA GLU A 374 20.98 -4.81 16.37
C GLU A 374 20.39 -6.21 16.50
N TYR A 375 19.24 -6.42 15.88
CA TYR A 375 18.55 -7.71 15.81
C TYR A 375 18.77 -8.32 14.42
N CYS A 376 19.09 -9.60 14.37
CA CYS A 376 19.13 -10.38 13.14
C CYS A 376 17.82 -11.17 13.01
N PHE A 377 17.04 -10.95 11.94
CA PHE A 377 15.81 -11.68 11.63
C PHE A 377 16.05 -12.70 10.52
N GLU A 378 15.67 -13.96 10.74
CA GLU A 378 15.89 -15.05 9.79
C GLU A 378 14.63 -15.57 9.09
N GLY A 379 13.55 -14.78 9.15
CA GLY A 379 12.40 -14.96 8.25
C GLY A 379 11.15 -15.49 8.93
N GLU A 380 11.30 -16.45 9.84
CA GLU A 380 10.17 -17.12 10.49
C GLU A 380 9.56 -16.26 11.60
N LEU A 381 8.23 -16.14 11.61
CA LEU A 381 7.45 -15.46 12.62
C LEU A 381 6.36 -16.40 13.18
N PRO A 382 5.85 -16.14 14.40
CA PRO A 382 4.65 -16.80 14.91
C PRO A 382 3.43 -16.51 14.02
N ASP A 383 2.42 -17.38 14.11
CA ASP A 383 1.16 -17.14 13.40
C ASP A 383 0.48 -15.86 13.92
N GLY A 384 -0.20 -15.13 13.03
CA GLY A 384 -0.83 -13.85 13.35
C GLY A 384 0.14 -12.66 13.54
N VAL A 385 1.44 -12.85 13.30
CA VAL A 385 2.48 -11.81 13.42
C VAL A 385 2.98 -11.41 12.04
N GLY A 386 3.04 -10.10 11.82
CA GLY A 386 3.53 -9.49 10.58
C GLY A 386 4.78 -8.65 10.79
N ILE A 387 5.62 -8.55 9.75
CA ILE A 387 6.71 -7.57 9.70
C ILE A 387 6.83 -6.95 8.31
N ASP A 388 6.86 -5.62 8.22
CA ASP A 388 7.11 -4.94 6.95
C ASP A 388 7.63 -3.49 7.11
N LYS A 389 8.15 -2.93 6.01
CA LYS A 389 8.61 -1.56 5.91
C LYS A 389 7.45 -0.57 5.90
N VAL A 390 7.70 0.58 6.50
CA VAL A 390 6.81 1.73 6.40
C VAL A 390 7.04 2.48 5.10
N SER A 391 5.94 2.77 4.39
CA SER A 391 5.91 3.71 3.28
C SER A 391 5.69 5.13 3.79
N TYR A 392 6.44 6.08 3.23
CA TYR A 392 6.37 7.48 3.60
C TYR A 392 5.66 8.26 2.50
N SER A 393 4.45 8.74 2.79
CA SER A 393 3.63 9.48 1.82
C SER A 393 3.19 10.84 2.36
N HIS A 394 2.86 11.74 1.44
CA HIS A 394 2.20 13.01 1.79
C HIS A 394 0.76 12.73 2.26
N THR A 395 0.28 13.54 3.21
CA THR A 395 -1.03 13.36 3.86
C THR A 395 -2.20 13.34 2.88
N THR A 396 -2.11 14.11 1.80
CA THR A 396 -3.10 14.15 0.70
C THR A 396 -3.17 12.84 -0.06
N LYS A 397 -2.02 12.23 -0.37
CA LYS A 397 -1.94 10.92 -1.03
C LYS A 397 -2.55 9.82 -0.15
N ARG A 398 -2.24 9.84 1.15
CA ARG A 398 -2.81 8.92 2.14
C ARG A 398 -4.34 8.95 2.15
N TYR A 399 -4.95 10.13 2.06
CA TYR A 399 -6.41 10.24 2.06
C TYR A 399 -7.05 9.64 0.79
N LYS A 400 -6.42 9.82 -0.38
CA LYS A 400 -6.98 9.35 -1.66
C LYS A 400 -6.82 7.84 -1.89
N GLU A 401 -5.75 7.23 -1.40
CA GLU A 401 -5.50 5.80 -1.58
C GLU A 401 -6.29 4.89 -0.61
N LYS A 402 -7.21 5.46 0.19
CA LYS A 402 -7.98 4.76 1.25
C LYS A 402 -8.70 3.52 0.76
N GLU A 403 -9.04 3.48 -0.52
CA GLU A 403 -9.83 2.42 -1.13
C GLU A 403 -9.04 1.14 -1.47
N HIS A 404 -7.71 1.19 -1.59
CA HIS A 404 -6.96 0.07 -2.18
C HIS A 404 -6.34 -0.91 -1.17
N TYR A 405 -5.78 -0.42 -0.06
CA TYR A 405 -5.15 -1.26 0.98
C TYR A 405 -5.27 -0.63 2.36
N PHE A 406 -6.48 -0.64 2.91
CA PHE A 406 -6.82 0.00 4.17
C PHE A 406 -5.92 -0.40 5.35
N PHE A 407 -5.60 -1.69 5.46
CA PHE A 407 -4.67 -2.18 6.47
C PHE A 407 -3.28 -1.55 6.32
N ASN A 408 -2.76 -1.44 5.09
CA ASN A 408 -1.45 -0.83 4.84
C ASN A 408 -1.46 0.67 5.15
N GLN A 409 -2.57 1.36 4.88
CA GLN A 409 -2.72 2.76 5.24
C GLN A 409 -2.77 2.99 6.75
N TYR A 410 -3.41 2.06 7.46
CA TYR A 410 -3.47 2.05 8.90
C TYR A 410 -2.08 1.71 9.47
N MET A 411 -1.52 0.52 9.16
CA MET A 411 -0.32 -0.04 9.79
C MET A 411 1.03 0.30 9.15
N LEU A 412 1.10 0.59 7.85
CA LEU A 412 2.36 0.64 7.09
C LEU A 412 2.60 1.97 6.37
N THR A 413 1.87 3.02 6.75
CA THR A 413 2.03 4.36 6.18
C THR A 413 2.31 5.39 7.27
N LYS A 414 3.31 6.24 7.05
CA LYS A 414 3.70 7.31 7.97
C LYS A 414 3.98 8.62 7.22
N ASN A 415 3.91 9.74 7.93
CA ASN A 415 4.23 11.04 7.35
C ASN A 415 5.71 11.11 6.95
N LYS A 416 5.98 11.70 5.78
CA LYS A 416 7.30 11.93 5.20
C LYS A 416 8.30 12.64 6.12
N ASP A 417 7.84 13.45 7.07
CA ASP A 417 8.71 14.11 8.06
C ASP A 417 9.52 13.10 8.90
N TRP A 418 9.00 11.88 9.06
CA TRP A 418 9.65 10.77 9.77
C TRP A 418 10.49 9.85 8.88
N SER A 419 10.66 10.17 7.60
CA SER A 419 11.37 9.29 6.64
C SER A 419 12.82 8.96 7.01
N TYR A 420 13.44 9.76 7.88
CA TYR A 420 14.79 9.48 8.41
C TYR A 420 14.86 8.20 9.25
N GLU A 421 13.73 7.72 9.78
CA GLU A 421 13.64 6.52 10.61
C GLU A 421 13.89 5.24 9.81
N LYS A 422 13.59 5.24 8.51
CA LYS A 422 13.58 4.02 7.67
C LYS A 422 12.90 2.84 8.38
N GLU A 423 11.75 3.12 8.99
CA GLU A 423 11.03 2.25 9.90
C GLU A 423 10.63 0.90 9.28
N VAL A 424 10.78 -0.16 10.06
CA VAL A 424 10.23 -1.50 9.83
C VAL A 424 9.38 -1.85 11.05
N ARG A 425 8.13 -2.25 10.87
CA ARG A 425 7.20 -2.55 11.96
C ARG A 425 7.03 -4.04 12.09
N LEU A 426 7.29 -4.57 13.28
CA LEU A 426 6.77 -5.87 13.72
C LEU A 426 5.44 -5.62 14.41
N PHE A 427 4.37 -6.30 14.01
CA PHE A 427 3.04 -6.03 14.54
C PHE A 427 2.18 -7.29 14.63
N ALA A 428 1.20 -7.24 15.53
CA ALA A 428 0.25 -8.32 15.75
C ALA A 428 -1.06 -7.76 16.31
N TYR A 429 -2.13 -8.55 16.23
CA TYR A 429 -3.45 -8.19 16.75
C TYR A 429 -3.61 -8.71 18.19
N LYS A 430 -3.94 -7.83 19.14
CA LYS A 430 -4.15 -8.18 20.57
C LYS A 430 -2.96 -8.89 21.27
N MET A 431 -1.74 -8.75 20.76
CA MET A 431 -0.51 -9.28 21.39
C MET A 431 0.39 -8.16 21.88
N ASP A 432 0.85 -8.24 23.13
CA ASP A 432 1.69 -7.22 23.76
C ASP A 432 3.19 -7.50 23.65
N LYS A 433 3.57 -8.76 23.45
CA LYS A 433 4.95 -9.21 23.36
C LYS A 433 5.09 -10.27 22.28
N ILE A 434 6.14 -10.15 21.48
CA ILE A 434 6.60 -11.21 20.58
C ILE A 434 7.95 -11.70 21.10
N TYR A 435 7.99 -12.94 21.57
CA TYR A 435 9.24 -13.58 21.97
C TYR A 435 10.06 -13.95 20.74
N TYR A 436 11.38 -13.93 20.87
CA TYR A 436 12.27 -14.35 19.81
C TYR A 436 13.32 -15.32 20.35
N GLU A 437 13.73 -16.23 19.48
CA GLU A 437 14.80 -17.19 19.74
C GLU A 437 15.41 -17.59 18.41
N LYS A 438 16.72 -17.78 18.37
CA LYS A 438 17.36 -18.36 17.19
C LYS A 438 16.86 -19.79 17.01
N ALA A 439 16.30 -20.06 15.85
CA ALA A 439 15.91 -21.39 15.41
C ALA A 439 16.80 -21.82 14.23
N ASN A 440 17.24 -23.08 14.23
CA ASN A 440 17.93 -23.68 13.10
C ASN A 440 16.93 -24.49 12.29
N TYR A 441 16.89 -24.28 10.97
CA TYR A 441 16.09 -25.13 10.07
C TYR A 441 16.45 -26.61 10.29
N PRO A 442 15.46 -27.54 10.32
CA PRO A 442 14.03 -27.34 10.06
C PRO A 442 13.18 -27.07 11.33
N CYS A 443 13.78 -26.73 12.46
CA CYS A 443 13.08 -26.55 13.73
C CYS A 443 12.44 -25.16 13.83
N LYS A 444 11.23 -24.96 13.29
CA LYS A 444 10.42 -23.76 13.54
C LYS A 444 9.92 -23.72 14.99
N LYS A 445 9.82 -22.53 15.57
CA LYS A 445 9.07 -22.26 16.81
C LYS A 445 7.75 -21.58 16.43
N ASP A 446 6.62 -22.19 16.76
CA ASP A 446 5.31 -21.66 16.37
C ASP A 446 4.92 -20.41 17.17
N ASP A 447 5.52 -20.21 18.35
CA ASP A 447 5.23 -19.14 19.30
C ASP A 447 6.32 -18.05 19.39
N LYS A 448 7.42 -18.18 18.63
CA LYS A 448 8.54 -17.23 18.65
C LYS A 448 9.01 -16.84 17.26
N ALA A 449 9.46 -15.59 17.12
CA ALA A 449 10.16 -15.14 15.93
C ALA A 449 11.57 -15.74 15.88
N ASN A 450 12.00 -16.19 14.70
CA ASN A 450 13.38 -16.60 14.47
C ASN A 450 14.26 -15.35 14.34
N ALA A 451 14.74 -14.87 15.48
CA ALA A 451 15.59 -13.71 15.58
C ALA A 451 16.53 -13.78 16.80
N TYR A 452 17.60 -12.98 16.78
CA TYR A 452 18.54 -12.88 17.89
C TYR A 452 19.24 -11.52 17.92
N ILE A 453 19.80 -11.17 19.07
CA ILE A 453 20.63 -9.96 19.21
C ILE A 453 22.02 -10.26 18.65
N LYS A 454 22.51 -9.41 17.76
CA LYS A 454 23.86 -9.48 17.19
C LYS A 454 24.82 -8.51 17.87
N SER A 455 24.36 -7.30 18.19
CA SER A 455 25.16 -6.33 18.91
C SER A 455 24.30 -5.37 19.74
N ILE A 456 24.91 -4.81 20.78
CA ILE A 456 24.35 -3.72 21.59
C ILE A 456 25.35 -2.58 21.57
N THR A 457 24.92 -1.42 21.09
CA THR A 457 25.71 -0.19 21.06
C THR A 457 25.21 0.75 22.15
N VAL A 458 26.11 1.21 23.03
CA VAL A 458 25.81 2.25 24.01
C VAL A 458 26.00 3.63 23.40
N GLY A 459 25.13 4.58 23.74
CA GLY A 459 25.17 5.94 23.22
C GLY A 459 26.43 6.74 23.58
N TYR A 460 26.66 7.83 22.85
CA TYR A 460 27.85 8.68 23.02
C TYR A 460 27.99 9.21 24.45
N LYS A 461 26.86 9.57 25.07
CA LYS A 461 26.77 10.10 26.43
C LYS A 461 26.46 9.01 27.47
N PHE A 462 26.52 7.73 27.09
CA PHE A 462 26.18 6.63 28.01
C PHE A 462 27.11 6.62 29.24
N PRO A 463 26.57 6.50 30.47
CA PRO A 463 27.38 6.55 31.68
C PRO A 463 28.42 5.44 31.76
N LYS A 464 29.70 5.80 31.91
CA LYS A 464 30.81 4.83 32.01
C LYS A 464 30.64 3.85 33.18
N SER A 465 30.06 4.31 34.29
CA SER A 465 29.79 3.48 35.48
C SER A 465 28.84 2.31 35.21
N THR A 466 27.99 2.45 34.20
CA THR A 466 26.92 1.49 33.90
C THR A 466 27.30 0.49 32.80
N ILE A 467 28.41 0.72 32.10
CA ILE A 467 28.90 -0.20 31.04
C ILE A 467 29.10 -1.62 31.59
N LYS A 468 29.59 -1.76 32.82
CA LYS A 468 29.77 -3.08 33.47
C LYS A 468 28.48 -3.88 33.61
N LEU A 469 27.33 -3.20 33.79
CA LEU A 469 26.04 -3.85 33.84
C LEU A 469 25.67 -4.44 32.48
N ILE A 470 25.85 -3.66 31.39
CA ILE A 470 25.62 -4.14 30.03
C ILE A 470 26.55 -5.31 29.68
N GLN A 471 27.83 -5.21 30.07
CA GLN A 471 28.78 -6.32 29.91
C GLN A 471 28.29 -7.59 30.62
N GLY A 472 27.83 -7.47 31.87
CA GLY A 472 27.28 -8.61 32.62
C GLY A 472 26.04 -9.23 31.96
N ILE A 473 25.13 -8.41 31.44
CA ILE A 473 23.96 -8.88 30.68
C ILE A 473 24.40 -9.63 29.42
N ILE A 474 25.31 -9.06 28.65
CA ILE A 474 25.84 -9.68 27.43
C ILE A 474 26.56 -10.99 27.75
N SER A 475 27.32 -11.06 28.85
CA SER A 475 27.93 -12.31 29.31
C SER A 475 26.89 -13.39 29.60
N GLY A 476 25.83 -13.06 30.36
CA GLY A 476 24.75 -14.00 30.66
C GLY A 476 23.97 -14.45 29.41
N LEU A 477 23.69 -13.53 28.48
CA LEU A 477 23.07 -13.88 27.20
C LEU A 477 23.97 -14.81 26.38
N ASN A 478 25.26 -14.51 26.28
CA ASN A 478 26.23 -15.33 25.55
C ASN A 478 26.41 -16.74 26.14
N GLU A 479 26.23 -16.94 27.45
CA GLU A 479 26.23 -18.26 28.08
C GLU A 479 25.05 -19.13 27.64
N SER A 480 23.93 -18.49 27.28
CA SER A 480 22.72 -19.16 26.79
C SER A 480 22.66 -19.33 25.26
N LEU A 481 23.60 -18.74 24.51
CA LEU A 481 23.63 -18.85 23.05
C LEU A 481 24.08 -20.24 22.61
N ASP A 482 23.51 -20.70 21.49
CA ASP A 482 24.05 -21.84 20.74
C ASP A 482 25.53 -21.57 20.37
N ASN A 483 26.38 -22.57 20.54
CA ASN A 483 27.83 -22.51 20.26
C ASN A 483 28.14 -22.08 18.82
N ASN A 484 27.18 -22.21 17.90
CA ASN A 484 27.33 -21.84 16.50
C ASN A 484 27.07 -20.34 16.21
N LEU A 485 26.56 -19.58 17.18
CA LEU A 485 26.36 -18.14 17.03
C LEU A 485 27.61 -17.36 17.44
N SER A 486 27.91 -16.29 16.70
CA SER A 486 28.87 -15.29 17.14
C SER A 486 28.37 -14.63 18.44
N LYS A 487 29.30 -14.42 19.39
CA LYS A 487 28.98 -13.68 20.62
C LYS A 487 28.45 -12.30 20.31
N ILE A 488 27.49 -11.84 21.13
CA ILE A 488 26.95 -10.49 21.06
C ILE A 488 28.07 -9.48 21.27
N GLU A 489 28.23 -8.55 20.34
CA GLU A 489 29.21 -7.47 20.44
C GLU A 489 28.66 -6.28 21.23
N LEU A 490 29.43 -5.79 22.20
CA LEU A 490 29.24 -4.51 22.86
C LEU A 490 30.02 -3.43 22.13
N ARG A 491 29.32 -2.39 21.68
CA ARG A 491 29.90 -1.23 20.99
C ARG A 491 29.63 0.05 21.73
N ARG A 492 30.39 1.10 21.41
CA ARG A 492 30.18 2.48 21.89
C ARG A 492 30.13 3.45 20.73
N ALA A 493 29.15 4.35 20.75
CA ALA A 493 29.11 5.49 19.84
C ALA A 493 30.15 6.55 20.23
N LYS A 494 30.90 7.04 19.24
CA LYS A 494 31.85 8.15 19.34
C LYS A 494 31.68 9.10 18.17
N LEU A 495 32.15 10.33 18.32
CA LEU A 495 32.28 11.25 17.20
C LEU A 495 33.37 10.73 16.26
N SER A 496 33.10 10.73 14.95
CA SER A 496 34.10 10.35 13.96
C SER A 496 35.28 11.33 13.96
N GLU A 497 36.49 10.79 13.86
CA GLU A 497 37.71 11.58 13.71
C GLU A 497 37.84 12.17 12.29
N LYS A 498 37.19 11.54 11.29
CA LYS A 498 37.22 11.96 9.89
C LYS A 498 36.14 12.98 9.57
N ASN A 499 34.94 12.80 10.14
CA ASN A 499 33.81 13.71 9.98
C ASN A 499 33.13 13.95 11.33
N PHE A 500 33.47 15.05 12.02
CA PHE A 500 32.92 15.36 13.34
C PHE A 500 31.40 15.63 13.37
N PHE A 501 30.71 15.60 12.22
CA PHE A 501 29.24 15.60 12.12
C PHE A 501 28.62 14.20 12.12
N GLU A 502 29.43 13.14 12.16
CA GLU A 502 28.98 11.74 12.12
C GLU A 502 29.40 10.98 13.38
N LEU A 503 28.64 9.92 13.69
CA LEU A 503 29.01 8.94 14.71
C LEU A 503 29.74 7.76 14.06
N GLU A 504 30.71 7.24 14.78
CA GLU A 504 31.35 5.94 14.54
C GLU A 504 31.09 5.02 15.73
N TYR A 505 31.18 3.72 15.50
CA TYR A 505 30.98 2.70 16.54
C TYR A 505 32.26 1.90 16.76
N GLU A 506 32.74 1.89 18.01
CA GLU A 506 33.91 1.10 18.41
C GLU A 506 33.49 -0.10 19.28
N VAL A 507 34.10 -1.26 19.05
CA VAL A 507 33.88 -2.46 19.88
C VAL A 507 34.62 -2.29 21.21
N ILE A 508 33.93 -2.59 22.32
CA ILE A 508 34.43 -2.41 23.69
C ILE A 508 34.18 -3.63 24.59
N ASN A 509 34.00 -4.81 24.00
CA ASN A 509 33.75 -6.10 24.69
C ASN A 509 34.59 -6.27 25.96
#